data_AF-A0A418LZZ4-F1
#
_entry.id   AF-A0A418LZZ4-F1
#
_cell.length_a   1.000
_cell.length_b   1.000
_cell.length_c   1.000
_cell.angle_alpha   90.00
_cell.angle_beta   90.00
_cell.angle_gamma   90.00
#
_symmetry.space_group_name_H-M   'P 1'
#
loop_
_entity.id
_entity.type
_entity.pdbx_description
1 polymer ?
#
loop_
_entity_poly.entity_id
_entity_poly.type
_entity_poly.pdbx_seq_one_letter_code
_entity_poly.pdbx_strand_id
1 'polypeptide(L)' 'IAELALAMEMGATLEDIALTIHAHPTLGELVMEAAEVGLGTPVHIL' A
#
# COMPACT_ATOMS: atom_id res chain seq x y z
N ILE A 1 -0.08 1.93 10.41
CA ILE A 1 1.09 2.65 10.98
C ILE A 1 2.29 1.73 11.15
N ALA A 2 2.19 0.62 11.88
CA ALA A 2 3.33 -0.31 12.05
C ALA A 2 3.88 -0.81 10.70
N GLU A 3 3.00 -1.16 9.75
CA GLU A 3 3.39 -1.58 8.40
C GLU A 3 4.18 -0.50 7.65
N LEU A 4 3.67 0.73 7.57
CA LEU A 4 4.37 1.85 6.94
C LEU A 4 5.71 2.17 7.61
N ALA A 5 5.79 2.07 8.95
CA ALA A 5 7.05 2.25 9.66
C ALA A 5 8.07 1.17 9.27
N LEU A 6 7.65 -0.09 9.18
CA LEU A 6 8.51 -1.19 8.69
C LEU A 6 8.91 -0.98 7.23
N ALA A 7 7.99 -0.56 6.37
CA ALA A 7 8.25 -0.27 4.97
C ALA A 7 9.32 0.83 4.82
N MET A 8 9.24 1.90 5.63
CA MET A 8 10.25 2.95 5.66
C MET A 8 11.63 2.43 6.11
N GLU A 9 11.69 1.62 7.16
CA GLU A 9 12.95 1.02 7.65
C GLU A 9 13.58 0.07 6.63
N MET A 10 12.75 -0.63 5.83
CA MET A 10 13.21 -1.49 4.74
C MET A 10 13.62 -0.71 3.48
N GLY A 11 13.36 0.61 3.43
CA GLY A 11 13.55 1.40 2.21
C GLY A 11 12.61 0.99 1.07
N ALA A 12 11.42 0.50 1.41
CA ALA A 12 10.44 0.03 0.44
C ALA A 12 9.93 1.16 -0.47
N THR A 13 9.73 0.83 -1.73
CA THR A 13 9.14 1.71 -2.74
C THR A 13 7.61 1.66 -2.71
N LEU A 14 6.93 2.55 -3.45
CA LEU A 14 5.48 2.49 -3.58
C LEU A 14 5.04 1.18 -4.26
N GLU A 15 5.82 0.72 -5.23
CA GLU A 15 5.60 -0.54 -5.94
C GLU A 15 5.67 -1.74 -4.98
N ASP A 16 6.62 -1.74 -4.03
CA ASP A 16 6.72 -2.81 -3.03
C ASP A 16 5.47 -2.88 -2.14
N ILE A 17 4.92 -1.72 -1.76
CA ILE A 17 3.70 -1.63 -0.94
C ILE A 17 2.47 -2.05 -1.76
N ALA A 18 2.33 -1.55 -2.99
CA ALA A 18 1.21 -1.86 -3.88
C ALA A 18 1.18 -3.35 -4.28
N LEU A 19 2.33 -3.99 -4.43
CA LEU A 19 2.42 -5.42 -4.78
C LEU A 19 2.30 -6.35 -3.56
N THR A 20 2.29 -5.81 -2.34
CA THR A 20 2.07 -6.60 -1.12
C THR A 20 0.60 -7.01 -1.02
N ILE A 21 0.34 -8.32 -0.89
CA ILE A 21 -1.03 -8.84 -0.84
C ILE A 21 -1.66 -8.57 0.53
N HIS A 22 -2.65 -7.69 0.54
CA HIS A 22 -3.44 -7.38 1.71
C HIS A 22 -4.68 -8.28 1.80
N ALA A 23 -5.05 -8.67 3.02
CA ALA A 23 -6.27 -9.43 3.24
C ALA A 23 -7.49 -8.54 2.98
N HIS A 24 -8.49 -9.09 2.29
CA HIS A 24 -9.76 -8.43 2.02
C HIS A 24 -10.91 -9.15 2.73
N PRO A 25 -11.85 -8.45 3.41
CA PRO A 25 -11.86 -7.00 3.67
C PRO A 25 -11.11 -6.65 4.97
N THR A 26 -10.16 -5.72 4.93
CA THR A 26 -9.46 -5.22 6.13
C THR A 26 -9.06 -3.76 6.01
N LEU A 27 -8.89 -3.05 7.14
CA LEU A 27 -8.36 -1.69 7.12
C LEU A 27 -6.92 -1.58 6.57
N GLY A 28 -6.17 -2.70 6.55
CA GLY A 28 -4.82 -2.74 6.01
C GLY A 28 -4.80 -2.53 4.50
N GLU A 29 -5.84 -2.97 3.76
CA GLU A 29 -5.89 -2.84 2.30
C GLU A 29 -5.82 -1.38 1.82
N LEU A 30 -6.15 -0.41 2.69
CA LEU A 30 -6.01 1.02 2.41
C LEU A 30 -4.55 1.44 2.20
N VAL A 31 -3.57 0.72 2.75
CA VAL A 31 -2.14 1.03 2.56
C VAL A 31 -1.70 0.69 1.15
N MET A 32 -2.09 -0.48 0.64
CA MET A 32 -1.93 -0.88 -0.77
C MET A 32 -2.62 0.09 -1.71
N GLU A 33 -3.90 0.40 -1.45
CA GLU A 33 -4.67 1.34 -2.30
C GLU A 33 -4.01 2.72 -2.33
N ALA A 34 -3.54 3.24 -1.18
CA ALA A 34 -2.84 4.52 -1.13
C ALA A 34 -1.53 4.52 -1.93
N ALA A 35 -0.82 3.39 -1.98
CA ALA A 35 0.36 3.24 -2.82
C ALA A 35 0.00 3.25 -4.31
N GLU A 36 -1.07 2.56 -4.72
CA GLU A 36 -1.58 2.59 -6.10
C GLU A 36 -2.03 3.99 -6.52
N VAL A 37 -2.62 4.77 -5.61
CA VAL A 37 -2.92 6.20 -5.85
C VAL A 37 -1.63 6.98 -6.14
N GLY A 38 -0.57 6.76 -5.36
CA GLY A 38 0.73 7.38 -5.59
C GLY A 38 1.37 7.00 -6.93
N LEU A 39 1.07 5.79 -7.43
CA LEU A 39 1.50 5.29 -8.74
C LEU A 39 0.58 5.72 -9.90
N GLY A 40 -0.58 6.31 -9.59
CA GLY A 40 -1.56 6.73 -10.59
C GLY A 40 -2.40 5.59 -11.19
N THR A 41 -2.46 4.45 -10.52
CA THR A 41 -3.25 3.29 -10.95
C THR A 41 -4.20 2.75 -9.86
N PRO A 42 -4.96 3.59 -9.14
CA PRO A 42 -5.88 3.12 -8.10
C PRO A 42 -7.05 2.32 -8.68
N VAL A 43 -7.54 1.34 -7.91
CA VAL A 43 -8.67 0.49 -8.32
C VAL A 43 -9.99 0.98 -7.73
N HIS A 44 -9.98 1.52 -6.51
CA HIS A 44 -11.19 1.82 -5.74
C HIS A 44 -11.54 3.32 -5.69
N ILE A 45 -10.70 4.21 -6.23
CA ILE A 45 -10.98 5.65 -6.35
C ILE A 45 -10.52 6.23 -7.71
N LEU A 46 -11.13 7.35 -8.13
CA LEU A 46 -10.82 8.07 -9.37
C LEU A 46 -9.96 9.32 -9.14
#